data_AF-C5LJZ8-F1
#
_entry.id   AF-C5LJZ8-F1
#
_cell.length_a   1.000
_cell.length_b   1.000
_cell.length_c   1.000
_cell.angle_alpha   90.00
_cell.angle_beta   90.00
_cell.angle_gamma   90.00
#
_symmetry.space_group_name_H-M   'P 1'
#
loop_
_entity.id
_entity.type
_entity.pdbx_description
1 polymer ?
#
loop_
_entity_poly.entity_id
_entity_poly.type
_entity_poly.pdbx_seq_one_letter_code
_entity_poly.pdbx_strand_id
1 'polypeptide(L)'
;MRPTTSANHLEFYKEMTYPWVDKEAPICSNQTLCPRNPNYTWDDYFDCLLNKGVKNFVLGGLMMVGSDIWFVIEFKSPSRWSKSGFMALREKVRARGGRILGDVIDAQYGYGEPFNKTRFRQNAAKFVEYFPVDGFRIADFLPYSDQTPQHVKEALEAINELKLISSIR
;
A
#
# COMPACT_ATOMS: atom_id res chain seq x y z
N MET A 1 22.99 -24.18 26.93
CA MET A 1 21.84 -23.43 26.36
C MET A 1 22.14 -23.16 24.90
N ARG A 2 21.33 -23.69 23.96
CA ARG A 2 21.45 -23.33 22.54
C ARG A 2 20.79 -21.97 22.32
N PRO A 3 21.38 -21.06 21.53
CA PRO A 3 20.70 -19.85 21.11
C PRO A 3 19.51 -20.27 20.23
N THR A 4 18.30 -19.89 20.63
CA THR A 4 17.13 -19.93 19.74
C THR A 4 17.36 -18.89 18.65
N THR A 5 17.72 -19.36 17.46
CA THR A 5 17.60 -18.58 16.24
C THR A 5 16.18 -18.03 16.17
N SER A 6 16.01 -16.70 16.22
CA SER A 6 14.75 -16.08 15.86
C SER A 6 14.47 -16.53 14.42
N ALA A 7 13.49 -17.41 14.24
CA ALA A 7 13.01 -17.72 12.91
C ALA A 7 12.54 -16.39 12.31
N ASN A 8 13.29 -15.88 11.33
CA ASN A 8 12.85 -14.75 10.51
C ASN A 8 11.65 -15.25 9.73
N HIS A 9 10.45 -15.11 10.32
CA HIS A 9 9.21 -15.54 9.71
C HIS A 9 8.97 -14.67 8.48
N LEU A 10 8.99 -15.29 7.30
CA LEU A 10 8.61 -14.64 6.05
C LEU A 10 7.17 -14.14 6.18
N GLU A 11 6.95 -12.86 5.88
CA GLU A 11 5.63 -12.25 5.84
C GLU A 11 5.13 -12.18 4.40
N PHE A 12 3.96 -12.77 4.15
CA PHE A 12 3.30 -12.69 2.86
C PHE A 12 2.25 -11.57 2.89
N TYR A 13 2.18 -10.81 1.80
CA TYR A 13 1.23 -9.72 1.61
C TYR A 13 0.36 -9.99 0.38
N LYS A 14 -0.96 -9.85 0.53
CA LYS A 14 -1.87 -9.81 -0.63
C LYS A 14 -1.80 -8.42 -1.24
N GLU A 15 -1.25 -8.35 -2.43
CA GLU A 15 -1.22 -7.13 -3.24
C GLU A 15 -2.57 -6.89 -3.91
N MET A 16 -2.95 -5.61 -3.93
CA MET A 16 -4.12 -5.10 -4.62
C MET A 16 -3.74 -3.77 -5.27
N THR A 17 -3.63 -3.74 -6.59
CA THR A 17 -3.11 -2.56 -7.31
C THR A 17 -4.07 -1.38 -7.24
N TYR A 18 -5.39 -1.63 -7.29
CA TYR A 18 -6.44 -0.60 -7.35
C TYR A 18 -7.56 -0.86 -6.32
N PRO A 19 -7.25 -0.82 -5.00
CA PRO A 19 -8.25 -1.10 -3.98
C PRO A 19 -9.34 -0.03 -4.01
N TRP A 20 -10.58 -0.44 -3.82
CA TRP A 20 -11.78 0.40 -3.94
C TRP A 20 -12.16 0.86 -5.36
N VAL A 21 -11.27 0.73 -6.36
CA VAL A 21 -11.50 1.16 -7.76
C VAL A 21 -11.81 -0.03 -8.67
N ASP A 22 -10.84 -0.92 -8.88
CA ASP A 22 -11.06 -2.11 -9.70
C ASP A 22 -11.39 -3.26 -8.78
N LYS A 23 -12.62 -3.75 -8.83
CA LYS A 23 -12.91 -5.06 -8.25
C LYS A 23 -12.03 -6.04 -9.03
N GLU A 24 -10.87 -6.43 -8.48
CA GLU A 24 -10.13 -7.63 -8.90
C GLU A 24 -11.15 -8.75 -8.78
N ALA A 25 -11.85 -9.04 -9.87
CA ALA A 25 -12.94 -9.98 -9.85
C ALA A 25 -12.29 -11.33 -9.59
N PRO A 26 -12.55 -12.00 -8.44
CA PRO A 26 -12.18 -13.39 -8.35
C PRO A 26 -12.84 -14.10 -9.54
N ILE A 27 -12.07 -14.91 -10.28
CA ILE A 27 -12.64 -15.84 -11.26
C ILE A 27 -13.54 -16.78 -10.45
N CYS A 28 -14.83 -16.48 -10.40
CA CYS A 28 -15.75 -17.12 -9.46
C CYS A 28 -16.65 -18.11 -10.18
N SER A 29 -16.57 -19.37 -9.74
CA SER A 29 -17.51 -20.44 -10.05
C SER A 29 -18.82 -20.35 -9.23
N ASN A 30 -18.88 -19.49 -8.21
CA ASN A 30 -20.05 -19.31 -7.34
C ASN A 30 -20.67 -17.91 -7.51
N GLN A 31 -21.90 -17.86 -8.04
CA GLN A 31 -22.57 -16.64 -8.48
C GLN A 31 -23.04 -15.72 -7.36
N THR A 32 -23.27 -16.22 -6.14
CA THR A 32 -23.71 -15.40 -4.98
C THR A 32 -22.60 -14.52 -4.39
N LEU A 33 -21.33 -14.86 -4.62
CA LEU A 33 -20.16 -14.11 -4.13
C LEU A 33 -19.44 -13.33 -5.24
N CYS A 34 -20.04 -13.28 -6.44
CA CYS A 34 -19.45 -12.62 -7.60
C CYS A 34 -19.57 -11.09 -7.53
N PRO A 35 -18.66 -10.33 -8.16
CA PRO A 35 -18.82 -8.90 -8.42
C PRO A 35 -20.01 -8.54 -9.35
N ARG A 36 -20.69 -9.55 -9.92
CA ARG A 36 -22.00 -9.43 -10.59
C ARG A 36 -23.20 -9.43 -9.62
N ASN A 37 -22.99 -9.77 -8.34
CA ASN A 37 -23.98 -9.58 -7.29
C ASN A 37 -24.12 -8.07 -7.04
N PRO A 38 -25.31 -7.47 -7.23
CA PRO A 38 -25.52 -6.03 -7.00
C PRO A 38 -25.21 -5.60 -5.56
N ASN A 39 -25.20 -6.54 -4.61
CA ASN A 39 -24.89 -6.29 -3.20
C ASN A 39 -23.40 -6.46 -2.86
N TYR A 40 -22.54 -6.84 -3.82
CA TYR A 40 -21.11 -7.03 -3.56
C TYR A 40 -20.40 -5.69 -3.34
N THR A 41 -19.91 -5.51 -2.11
CA THR A 41 -19.13 -4.36 -1.67
C THR A 41 -17.64 -4.70 -1.55
N TRP A 42 -16.81 -3.68 -1.37
CA TRP A 42 -15.40 -3.88 -1.05
C TRP A 42 -15.18 -4.53 0.31
N ASP A 43 -16.07 -4.26 1.27
CA ASP A 43 -16.01 -4.87 2.59
C ASP A 43 -16.21 -6.39 2.50
N ASP A 44 -17.13 -6.86 1.65
CA ASP A 44 -17.33 -8.30 1.38
C ASP A 44 -16.06 -8.94 0.80
N TYR A 45 -15.35 -8.24 -0.08
CA TYR A 45 -14.11 -8.74 -0.68
C TYR A 45 -13.01 -8.88 0.36
N PHE A 46 -12.79 -7.84 1.17
CA PHE A 46 -11.80 -7.89 2.23
C PHE A 46 -12.15 -8.95 3.27
N ASP A 47 -13.41 -9.08 3.67
CA ASP A 47 -13.84 -10.12 4.60
C ASP A 47 -13.63 -11.52 4.03
N CYS A 48 -13.86 -11.74 2.73
CA CYS A 48 -13.54 -12.99 2.05
C CYS A 48 -12.04 -13.32 2.13
N LEU A 49 -11.16 -12.36 1.85
CA LEU A 49 -9.70 -12.54 1.93
C LEU A 49 -9.24 -12.81 3.37
N LEU A 50 -9.75 -12.04 4.33
CA LEU A 50 -9.46 -12.19 5.75
C LEU A 50 -9.91 -13.56 6.29
N ASN A 51 -11.09 -14.04 5.87
CA ASN A 51 -11.61 -15.35 6.26
C ASN A 51 -10.82 -16.51 5.65
N LYS A 52 -10.13 -16.29 4.53
CA LYS A 52 -9.17 -17.24 3.93
C LYS A 52 -7.78 -17.19 4.59
N GLY A 53 -7.60 -16.39 5.64
CA GLY A 53 -6.35 -16.30 6.40
C GLY A 53 -5.37 -15.25 5.89
N VAL A 54 -5.74 -14.45 4.87
CA VAL A 54 -4.94 -13.26 4.51
C VAL A 54 -4.99 -12.29 5.68
N LYS A 55 -3.83 -11.83 6.14
CA LYS A 55 -3.75 -10.83 7.23
C LYS A 55 -2.93 -9.61 6.87
N ASN A 56 -2.06 -9.68 5.87
CA ASN A 56 -1.28 -8.53 5.43
C ASN A 56 -1.66 -8.12 4.01
N PHE A 57 -1.70 -6.82 3.78
CA PHE A 57 -2.11 -6.22 2.52
C PHE A 57 -1.07 -5.22 2.04
N VAL A 58 -0.86 -5.19 0.74
CA VAL A 58 -0.19 -4.09 0.03
C VAL A 58 -1.25 -3.44 -0.85
N LEU A 59 -1.58 -2.19 -0.55
CA LEU A 59 -2.67 -1.46 -1.18
C LEU A 59 -2.11 -0.40 -2.11
N GLY A 60 -2.41 -0.50 -3.40
CA GLY A 60 -1.95 0.43 -4.40
C GLY A 60 -2.81 1.65 -4.61
N GLY A 61 -2.48 2.34 -5.69
CA GLY A 61 -3.02 3.63 -6.04
C GLY A 61 -2.27 4.83 -5.50
N LEU A 62 -1.07 4.62 -4.96
CA LEU A 62 -0.20 5.71 -4.54
C LEU A 62 0.93 5.89 -5.56
N MET A 63 1.32 7.15 -5.76
CA MET A 63 2.49 7.52 -6.52
C MET A 63 3.31 8.53 -5.73
N MET A 64 4.62 8.47 -5.92
CA MET A 64 5.56 9.48 -5.47
C MET A 64 5.90 10.40 -6.64
N VAL A 65 5.65 11.69 -6.47
CA VAL A 65 5.98 12.74 -7.45
C VAL A 65 6.75 13.82 -6.72
N GLY A 66 8.00 14.08 -7.14
CA GLY A 66 8.90 14.92 -6.37
C GLY A 66 9.08 14.34 -4.96
N SER A 67 8.67 15.08 -3.93
CA SER A 67 8.77 14.65 -2.52
C SER A 67 7.41 14.39 -1.87
N ASP A 68 6.36 14.19 -2.66
CA ASP A 68 4.98 14.10 -2.21
C ASP A 68 4.38 12.73 -2.56
N ILE A 69 3.52 12.21 -1.69
CA ILE A 69 2.73 10.99 -1.93
C ILE A 69 1.33 11.41 -2.38
N TRP A 70 0.95 10.99 -3.58
CA TRP A 70 -0.33 11.30 -4.20
C TRP A 70 -1.10 10.04 -4.53
N PHE A 71 -2.41 10.19 -4.72
CA PHE A 71 -3.17 9.18 -5.44
C PHE A 71 -2.93 9.33 -6.93
N VAL A 72 -2.72 8.21 -7.65
CA VAL A 72 -2.58 8.21 -9.11
C VAL A 72 -3.79 8.89 -9.77
N ILE A 73 -3.61 9.71 -10.80
CA ILE A 73 -4.69 10.56 -11.38
C ILE A 73 -5.87 9.73 -11.93
N GLU A 74 -5.62 8.50 -12.36
CA GLU A 74 -6.65 7.53 -12.76
C GLU A 74 -7.57 7.13 -11.59
N PHE A 75 -7.21 7.48 -10.35
CA PHE A 75 -8.04 7.42 -9.13
C PHE A 75 -8.89 8.67 -8.88
N LYS A 76 -9.19 9.50 -9.89
CA LYS A 76 -10.22 10.56 -9.80
C LYS A 76 -11.65 10.01 -9.62
N SER A 77 -11.81 8.71 -9.39
CA SER A 77 -13.04 8.12 -8.90
C SER A 77 -13.31 8.53 -7.44
N PRO A 78 -14.57 8.80 -7.06
CA PRO A 78 -14.95 8.96 -5.65
C PRO A 78 -14.64 7.72 -4.79
N SER A 79 -14.32 6.59 -5.43
CA SER A 79 -13.97 5.30 -4.82
C SER A 79 -12.47 5.08 -4.60
N ARG A 80 -11.66 6.14 -4.50
CA ARG A 80 -10.30 6.05 -3.91
C ARG A 80 -10.36 5.53 -2.47
N TRP A 81 -9.22 5.39 -1.79
CA TRP A 81 -9.18 5.04 -0.36
C TRP A 81 -10.17 5.89 0.43
N SER A 82 -11.32 5.30 0.77
CA SER A 82 -12.30 6.00 1.59
C SER A 82 -11.77 5.96 3.01
N LYS A 83 -11.78 7.10 3.72
CA LYS A 83 -11.24 7.12 5.08
C LYS A 83 -11.97 6.11 5.98
N SER A 84 -13.29 6.02 5.87
CA SER A 84 -14.09 5.06 6.61
C SER A 84 -13.76 3.61 6.24
N GLY A 85 -13.70 3.28 4.94
CA GLY A 85 -13.40 1.93 4.47
C GLY A 85 -11.98 1.48 4.81
N PHE A 86 -11.00 2.36 4.68
CA PHE A 86 -9.62 2.09 5.12
C PHE A 86 -9.54 1.81 6.62
N MET A 87 -10.20 2.63 7.44
CA MET A 87 -10.18 2.45 8.90
C MET A 87 -10.89 1.16 9.32
N ALA A 88 -12.02 0.82 8.69
CA ALA A 88 -12.73 -0.44 8.94
C ALA A 88 -11.86 -1.65 8.55
N LEU A 89 -11.22 -1.62 7.38
CA LEU A 89 -10.26 -2.66 6.97
C LEU A 89 -9.10 -2.77 7.97
N ARG A 90 -8.52 -1.64 8.36
CA ARG A 90 -7.40 -1.60 9.31
C ARG A 90 -7.75 -2.25 10.64
N GLU A 91 -8.92 -1.96 11.20
CA GLU A 91 -9.38 -2.59 12.44
C GLU A 91 -9.42 -4.12 12.32
N LYS A 92 -10.03 -4.63 11.24
CA LYS A 92 -10.14 -6.06 10.97
C LYS A 92 -8.77 -6.73 10.75
N VAL A 93 -7.85 -6.04 10.07
CA VAL A 93 -6.47 -6.48 9.85
C VAL A 93 -5.69 -6.53 11.17
N ARG A 94 -5.81 -5.49 12.00
CA ARG A 94 -5.15 -5.41 13.31
C ARG A 94 -5.63 -6.48 14.28
N ALA A 95 -6.93 -6.77 14.30
CA ALA A 95 -7.51 -7.84 15.10
C ALA A 95 -6.90 -9.22 14.79
N ARG A 96 -6.27 -9.38 13.61
CA ARG A 96 -5.60 -10.62 13.17
C ARG A 96 -4.07 -10.53 13.27
N GLY A 97 -3.53 -9.49 13.91
CA GLY A 97 -2.08 -9.24 14.00
C GLY A 97 -1.44 -8.92 12.64
N GLY A 98 -2.24 -8.40 11.71
CA GLY A 98 -1.82 -8.09 10.35
C GLY A 98 -1.36 -6.65 10.15
N ARG A 99 -0.92 -6.35 8.92
CA ARG A 99 -0.35 -5.05 8.52
C ARG A 99 -0.83 -4.60 7.14
N ILE A 100 -0.87 -3.29 6.94
CA ILE A 100 -1.22 -2.68 5.65
C ILE A 100 -0.06 -1.80 5.18
N LEU A 101 0.53 -2.11 4.03
CA LEU A 101 1.49 -1.24 3.37
C LEU A 101 0.80 -0.46 2.23
N GLY A 102 1.19 0.81 2.06
CA GLY A 102 0.86 1.56 0.85
C GLY A 102 1.83 1.18 -0.27
N ASP A 103 1.32 0.88 -1.45
CA ASP A 103 2.13 0.60 -2.65
C ASP A 103 2.31 1.88 -3.45
N VAL A 104 3.56 2.35 -3.53
CA VAL A 104 3.92 3.65 -4.07
C VAL A 104 4.71 3.44 -5.36
N ILE A 105 4.17 3.91 -6.47
CA ILE A 105 4.87 3.93 -7.76
C ILE A 105 5.80 5.17 -7.80
N ASP A 106 7.07 4.97 -8.18
CA ASP A 106 7.97 6.10 -8.44
C ASP A 106 7.66 6.71 -9.82
N ALA A 107 6.99 7.86 -9.84
CA ALA A 107 6.50 8.51 -11.04
C ALA A 107 7.28 9.78 -11.40
N GLN A 108 8.59 9.83 -11.11
CA GLN A 108 9.49 10.96 -11.41
C GLN A 108 9.73 11.20 -12.92
N TYR A 109 8.74 10.95 -13.77
CA TYR A 109 8.76 11.29 -15.18
C TYR A 109 8.70 12.80 -15.36
N GLY A 110 9.84 13.48 -15.47
CA GLY A 110 9.99 14.80 -16.10
C GLY A 110 9.15 15.97 -15.56
N TYR A 111 8.37 15.77 -14.49
CA TYR A 111 7.46 16.75 -13.91
C TYR A 111 7.66 16.75 -12.39
N GLY A 112 8.58 17.58 -11.91
CA GLY A 112 8.74 17.77 -10.48
C GLY A 112 10.00 18.52 -10.09
N GLU A 113 9.95 19.11 -8.90
CA GLU A 113 11.15 19.51 -8.18
C GLU A 113 11.98 18.26 -7.83
N PRO A 114 13.32 18.37 -7.73
CA PRO A 114 14.17 17.29 -7.27
C PRO A 114 13.67 16.67 -5.97
N PHE A 115 13.85 15.36 -5.81
CA PHE A 115 13.53 14.69 -4.57
C PHE A 115 14.28 15.32 -3.38
N ASN A 116 13.57 15.50 -2.28
CA ASN A 116 14.11 16.01 -1.03
C ASN A 116 13.63 15.12 0.12
N LYS A 117 14.57 14.37 0.71
CA LYS A 117 14.32 13.44 1.80
C LYS A 117 13.55 14.05 2.98
N THR A 118 13.87 15.28 3.38
CA THR A 118 13.23 15.94 4.53
C THR A 118 11.77 16.24 4.23
N ARG A 119 11.49 16.79 3.04
CA ARG A 119 10.13 17.07 2.60
C ARG A 119 9.32 15.78 2.43
N PHE A 120 9.92 14.76 1.83
CA PHE A 120 9.29 13.45 1.69
C PHE A 120 8.91 12.85 3.03
N ARG A 121 9.82 12.87 4.03
CA ARG A 121 9.50 12.39 5.38
C ARG A 121 8.31 13.12 6.00
N GLN A 122 8.24 14.45 5.87
CA GLN A 122 7.12 15.24 6.39
C GLN A 122 5.80 14.88 5.69
N ASN A 123 5.84 14.69 4.38
CA ASN A 123 4.65 14.34 3.60
C ASN A 123 4.18 12.91 3.85
N ALA A 124 5.10 11.96 3.99
CA ALA A 124 4.80 10.60 4.42
C ALA A 124 4.17 10.58 5.83
N ALA A 125 4.68 11.38 6.76
CA ALA A 125 4.08 11.52 8.10
C ALA A 125 2.63 12.03 8.02
N LYS A 126 2.38 13.11 7.27
CA LYS A 126 1.02 13.64 7.05
C LYS A 126 0.09 12.63 6.39
N PHE A 127 0.60 11.86 5.43
CA PHE A 127 -0.18 10.79 4.80
C PHE A 127 -0.60 9.75 5.83
N VAL A 128 0.34 9.29 6.67
CA VAL A 128 0.09 8.28 7.71
C VAL A 128 -0.86 8.80 8.80
N GLU A 129 -0.83 10.09 9.13
CA GLU A 129 -1.83 10.69 10.02
C GLU A 129 -3.26 10.55 9.49
N TYR A 130 -3.44 10.64 8.16
CA TYR A 130 -4.76 10.56 7.54
C TYR A 130 -5.16 9.11 7.18
N PHE A 131 -4.22 8.32 6.68
CA PHE A 131 -4.34 6.91 6.37
C PHE A 131 -3.24 6.12 7.09
N PRO A 132 -3.49 5.63 8.31
CA PRO A 132 -2.47 5.01 9.16
C PRO A 132 -2.04 3.64 8.63
N VAL A 133 -1.22 3.61 7.59
CA VAL A 133 -0.52 2.41 7.11
C VAL A 133 0.60 2.00 8.07
N ASP A 134 1.05 0.77 7.95
CA ASP A 134 2.21 0.20 8.66
C ASP A 134 3.53 0.53 7.97
N GLY A 135 3.46 0.99 6.72
CA GLY A 135 4.62 1.36 5.94
C GLY A 135 4.32 1.45 4.46
N PHE A 136 5.37 1.47 3.67
CA PHE A 136 5.28 1.65 2.23
C PHE A 136 6.17 0.63 1.51
N ARG A 137 5.66 0.12 0.39
CA ARG A 137 6.43 -0.56 -0.64
C ARG A 137 6.66 0.43 -1.78
N ILE A 138 7.90 0.59 -2.23
CA ILE A 138 8.20 1.31 -3.47
C ILE A 138 8.18 0.29 -4.61
N ALA A 139 7.19 0.43 -5.49
CA ALA A 139 6.99 -0.41 -6.67
C ALA A 139 7.31 0.36 -7.96
N ASP A 140 7.55 -0.39 -9.04
CA ASP A 140 7.62 0.10 -10.42
C ASP A 140 8.49 1.36 -10.60
N PHE A 141 9.71 1.32 -10.07
CA PHE A 141 10.74 2.34 -10.29
C PHE A 141 11.66 1.88 -11.43
N LEU A 142 11.32 2.24 -12.67
CA LEU A 142 12.30 2.07 -13.74
C LEU A 142 13.33 3.19 -13.63
N PRO A 143 14.61 2.95 -13.96
CA PRO A 143 15.62 4.00 -13.98
C PRO A 143 15.34 4.99 -15.12
N TYR A 144 14.36 5.88 -14.92
CA TYR A 144 14.01 6.96 -15.83
C TYR A 144 15.12 8.03 -15.87
N SER A 145 15.98 8.03 -14.84
CA SER A 145 17.20 8.83 -14.74
C SER A 145 18.26 8.12 -13.88
N ASP A 146 19.52 8.56 -13.99
CA ASP A 146 20.63 8.13 -13.12
C ASP A 146 20.39 8.42 -11.64
N GLN A 147 19.46 9.31 -11.31
CA GLN A 147 19.13 9.69 -9.95
C GLN A 147 18.09 8.75 -9.29
N THR A 148 17.40 7.93 -10.08
CA THR A 148 16.31 7.05 -9.60
C THR A 148 16.75 6.12 -8.46
N PRO A 149 17.91 5.43 -8.53
CA PRO A 149 18.34 4.55 -7.42
C PRO A 149 18.63 5.32 -6.12
N GLN A 150 19.23 6.51 -6.23
CA GLN A 150 19.52 7.36 -5.06
C GLN A 150 18.24 7.88 -4.42
N HIS A 151 17.28 8.29 -5.23
CA HIS A 151 15.95 8.70 -4.78
C HIS A 151 15.24 7.57 -3.99
N VAL A 152 15.14 6.38 -4.58
CA VAL A 152 14.49 5.23 -3.92
C VAL A 152 15.18 4.92 -2.58
N LYS A 153 16.51 4.94 -2.55
CA LYS A 153 17.27 4.77 -1.31
C LYS A 153 16.89 5.81 -0.25
N GLU A 154 16.88 7.10 -0.58
CA GLU A 154 16.55 8.15 0.37
C GLU A 154 15.09 8.09 0.85
N ALA A 155 14.16 7.71 -0.02
CA ALA A 155 12.77 7.46 0.35
C ALA A 155 12.65 6.32 1.36
N LEU A 156 13.34 5.19 1.14
CA LEU A 156 13.39 4.08 2.10
C LEU A 156 13.99 4.50 3.44
N GLU A 157 15.08 5.28 3.44
CA GLU A 157 15.66 5.82 4.67
C GLU A 157 14.67 6.71 5.43
N ALA A 158 13.96 7.61 4.74
CA ALA A 158 12.94 8.46 5.34
C ALA A 158 11.76 7.67 5.93
N ILE A 159 11.32 6.59 5.28
CA ILE A 159 10.30 5.68 5.80
C ILE A 159 10.79 5.00 7.09
N ASN A 160 12.04 4.53 7.10
CA ASN A 160 12.64 3.91 8.29
C ASN A 160 12.82 4.91 9.45
N GLU A 161 13.15 6.17 9.17
CA GLU A 161 13.19 7.25 10.19
C GLU A 161 11.82 7.46 10.88
N LEU A 162 10.72 7.21 10.17
CA LEU A 162 9.36 7.24 10.72
C LEU A 162 8.99 5.96 11.50
N LYS A 163 9.91 5.00 11.62
CA LYS A 163 9.69 3.67 12.23
C LYS A 163 8.58 2.87 11.52
N LEU A 164 8.45 3.09 10.23
CA LEU A 164 7.52 2.38 9.36
C LEU A 164 8.24 1.26 8.62
N ILE A 165 7.48 0.27 8.13
CA ILE A 165 8.02 -0.78 7.27
C ILE A 165 8.37 -0.17 5.90
N SER A 166 9.59 -0.40 5.44
CA SER A 166 10.01 -0.05 4.08
C SER A 166 10.31 -1.32 3.28
N SER A 167 9.78 -1.44 2.07
CA SER A 167 10.14 -2.52 1.15
C SER A 167 10.24 -2.04 -0.29
N ILE A 168 10.86 -2.86 -1.14
CA ILE A 168 10.94 -2.67 -2.60
C ILE A 168 10.32 -3.89 -3.27
N ARG A 169 9.75 -3.69 -4.47
CA ARG A 169 9.31 -4.77 -5.36
C ARG A 169 10.36 -5.07 -6.41
#